data_AF-A0A7V5BSA5-F1
#
_entry.id   AF-A0A7V5BSA5-F1
#
_cell.length_a   1.000
_cell.length_b   1.000
_cell.length_c   1.000
_cell.angle_alpha   90.00
_cell.angle_beta   90.00
_cell.angle_gamma   90.00
#
_symmetry.space_group_name_H-M   'P 1'
#
loop_
_entity.id
_entity.type
_entity.pdbx_description
1 polymer ?
#
loop_
_entity_poly.entity_id
_entity_poly.type
_entity_poly.pdbx_seq_one_letter_code
_entity_poly.pdbx_strand_id
1 'polypeptide(L)' 'MDCPNCGTWNPDDKKVCWRCQTPLPTPKPEKPKRQMPTFMGLPIWLFFLILILFFSPLLLGRCAPFFMG' A
#
# COMPACT_ATOMS: atom_id res chain seq x y z
N MET A 1 21.72 13.28 13.03
CA MET A 1 20.72 14.31 13.44
C MET A 1 21.28 15.28 14.48
N ASP A 2 20.91 16.58 14.45
CA ASP A 2 21.30 17.54 15.51
C ASP A 2 20.32 17.51 16.68
N CYS A 3 20.84 17.62 17.90
CA CYS A 3 20.03 17.61 19.12
C CYS A 3 19.18 18.90 19.21
N PRO A 4 17.84 18.80 19.37
CA PRO A 4 16.96 19.98 19.45
C PRO A 4 17.16 20.81 20.73
N ASN A 5 17.81 20.26 21.75
CA ASN A 5 18.05 20.96 23.02
C ASN A 5 19.40 21.73 23.03
N CYS A 6 20.49 21.11 22.56
CA CYS A 6 21.84 21.69 22.65
C CYS A 6 22.55 21.92 21.30
N GLY A 7 21.91 21.59 20.18
CA GLY A 7 22.47 21.76 18.83
C GLY A 7 23.67 20.87 18.50
N THR A 8 24.02 19.91 19.34
CA THR A 8 25.14 18.99 19.07
C THR A 8 24.73 17.91 18.10
N TRP A 9 25.59 17.64 17.11
CA TRP A 9 25.39 16.55 16.17
C TRP A 9 25.47 15.18 16.84
N ASN A 10 24.51 14.33 16.49
CA ASN A 10 24.31 13.00 17.02
C ASN A 10 24.15 11.98 15.87
N PRO A 11 24.81 10.82 15.92
CA PRO A 11 24.58 9.73 14.97
C PRO A 11 23.14 9.21 15.05
N ASP A 12 22.61 8.70 13.94
CA ASP A 12 21.19 8.33 13.83
C ASP A 12 20.81 7.09 14.67
N ASP A 13 21.80 6.26 15.06
CA ASP A 13 21.59 5.11 15.94
C ASP A 13 21.47 5.49 17.43
N LYS A 14 21.77 6.75 17.80
CA LYS A 14 21.72 7.19 19.20
C LYS A 14 20.29 7.55 19.59
N LYS A 15 19.83 6.95 20.69
CA LYS A 15 18.54 7.29 21.33
C LYS A 15 18.64 8.46 22.30
N VAL A 16 19.85 8.82 22.71
CA VAL A 16 20.13 9.86 23.71
C VAL A 16 21.28 10.73 23.22
N CYS A 17 21.17 12.04 23.42
CA CYS A 17 22.24 12.99 23.10
C CYS A 17 23.47 12.69 23.97
N TRP A 18 24.63 12.52 23.34
CA TRP A 18 25.85 12.15 24.07
C TRP A 18 26.41 13.32 24.90
N ARG A 19 25.99 14.56 24.61
CA ARG A 19 26.43 15.77 25.30
C ARG A 19 25.50 16.19 26.44
N CYS A 20 24.21 16.38 26.16
CA CYS A 20 23.25 16.90 27.15
C CYS A 20 22.32 15.83 27.75
N GLN A 21 22.52 14.55 27.41
CA GLN A 21 21.72 13.42 27.90
C GLN A 21 20.21 13.51 27.62
N THR A 22 19.78 14.41 26.73
CA THR A 22 18.38 14.53 26.33
C THR A 22 18.01 13.39 25.37
N PRO A 23 16.85 12.73 25.55
CA PRO A 23 16.37 11.71 24.61
C PRO A 23 16.14 12.33 23.22
N LEU A 24 16.61 11.63 22.20
CA LEU A 24 16.50 12.07 20.81
C LEU A 24 15.18 11.59 20.21
N PRO A 25 14.55 12.39 19.33
CA PRO A 25 13.35 11.95 18.62
C PRO A 25 13.68 10.72 17.77
N THR A 26 12.94 9.63 17.99
CA THR A 26 13.07 8.44 17.16
C THR A 26 12.35 8.65 15.84
N PRO A 27 12.97 8.28 14.70
CA PRO A 27 12.26 8.31 13.42
C PRO A 27 11.05 7.38 13.54
N LYS A 28 9.88 7.90 13.16
CA LYS A 28 8.64 7.12 13.17
C LYS A 28 8.82 5.95 12.18
N PRO A 29 8.49 4.71 12.55
CA PRO A 29 8.57 3.60 11.62
C PRO A 29 7.72 3.93 10.38
N GLU A 30 8.32 3.79 9.20
CA GLU A 30 7.58 3.91 7.96
C GLU A 30 6.43 2.89 7.97
N LYS A 31 5.22 3.37 7.73
CA LYS A 31 4.06 2.48 7.66
C LYS A 31 4.29 1.54 6.46
N PRO A 32 4.11 0.21 6.62
CA PRO A 32 4.25 -0.70 5.50
C PRO A 32 3.26 -0.29 4.40
N LYS A 33 3.78 -0.09 3.18
CA LYS A 33 2.94 0.18 2.02
C LYS A 33 2.01 -1.02 1.83
N ARG A 34 0.68 -0.78 1.80
CA ARG A 34 -0.31 -1.85 1.57
C ARG A 34 0.00 -2.51 0.24
N GLN A 35 0.49 -3.75 0.28
CA GLN A 35 0.64 -4.57 -0.91
C GLN A 35 -0.74 -5.10 -1.27
N MET A 36 -1.18 -4.79 -2.49
CA MET A 36 -2.41 -5.36 -3.02
C MET A 36 -2.20 -6.84 -3.32
N PRO A 37 -3.17 -7.70 -2.99
CA PRO A 37 -3.02 -9.13 -3.24
C PRO A 37 -3.05 -9.41 -4.74
N THR A 38 -2.02 -10.13 -5.19
CA THR A 38 -1.79 -10.53 -6.58
C THR A 38 -2.02 -12.04 -6.70
N PHE A 39 -2.73 -12.47 -7.74
CA PHE A 39 -2.92 -13.88 -8.06
C PHE A 39 -2.25 -14.16 -9.40
N MET A 40 -1.33 -15.12 -9.46
CA MET A 40 -0.58 -15.48 -10.67
C MET A 40 0.11 -14.28 -11.37
N GLY A 41 0.61 -13.31 -10.59
CA GLY A 41 1.26 -12.11 -11.13
C GLY A 41 0.32 -10.97 -11.59
N LEU A 42 -1.01 -11.17 -11.54
CA LEU A 42 -2.00 -10.16 -11.91
C LEU A 42 -2.85 -9.71 -10.69
N PRO A 43 -3.30 -8.44 -10.65
CA PRO A 43 -4.09 -7.94 -9.53
C PRO A 43 -5.47 -8.63 -9.48
N ILE A 44 -5.93 -9.01 -8.29
CA ILE A 44 -7.19 -9.75 -8.10
C ILE A 44 -8.41 -9.03 -8.70
N TRP A 45 -8.43 -7.69 -8.68
CA TRP A 45 -9.50 -6.90 -9.31
C TRP A 45 -9.66 -7.17 -10.82
N LEU A 46 -8.57 -7.49 -11.52
CA LEU A 46 -8.60 -7.83 -12.94
C LEU A 46 -9.34 -9.15 -13.19
N PHE A 47 -9.18 -10.13 -12.30
CA PHE A 47 -9.90 -11.40 -12.40
C PHE A 47 -11.41 -11.22 -12.22
N PHE A 48 -11.84 -10.40 -11.26
CA PHE A 48 -13.27 -10.09 -11.10
C PHE A 48 -13.81 -9.34 -12.32
N LEU A 49 -13.05 -8.41 -12.90
CA LEU A 49 -13.43 -7.71 -14.12
C LEU A 49 -13.61 -8.69 -15.29
N ILE A 50 -12.64 -9.58 -15.52
CA ILE A 50 -12.70 -10.62 -16.57
C ILE A 50 -13.89 -11.56 -16.34
N LEU A 51 -14.10 -12.02 -15.10
CA LEU A 51 -15.22 -12.89 -14.74
C LEU A 51 -16.55 -12.19 -15.00
N ILE A 52 -16.69 -10.91 -14.63
CA ILE A 52 -17.89 -10.12 -14.93
C ILE A 52 -18.08 -9.97 -16.43
N LEU A 53 -17.05 -9.63 -17.22
CA LEU A 53 -17.18 -9.51 -18.68
C LEU A 53 -17.57 -10.81 -19.38
N PHE A 54 -17.11 -11.96 -18.88
CA PHE A 54 -17.40 -13.26 -19.47
C PHE A 54 -18.77 -13.81 -19.04
N PHE A 55 -19.18 -13.59 -17.79
CA PHE A 55 -20.46 -14.07 -17.23
C PHE A 55 -21.62 -13.07 -17.37
N SER A 56 -21.36 -11.77 -17.51
CA SER A 56 -22.36 -10.74 -17.78
C SER A 56 -23.20 -11.01 -19.03
N PRO A 57 -22.62 -11.31 -20.22
CA PRO A 57 -23.41 -11.64 -21.40
C PRO A 57 -24.19 -12.96 -21.26
N LEU A 58 -23.79 -13.88 -20.37
CA LEU A 58 -24.53 -15.12 -20.08
C LEU A 58 -25.77 -14.88 -19.20
N LEU A 59 -25.72 -13.85 -18.34
CA LEU A 59 -26.82 -13.46 -17.45
C LEU A 59 -27.78 -12.45 -18.12
N LEU A 60 -27.25 -11.50 -18.92
CA LEU A 60 -28.03 -10.50 -19.65
C LEU A 60 -28.51 -10.99 -21.03
N GLY A 61 -27.86 -12.00 -21.62
CA GLY A 61 -28.25 -12.60 -22.90
C GLY A 61 -29.56 -13.42 -22.86
N ARG A 62 -30.15 -13.64 -21.68
CA ARG A 62 -31.53 -14.15 -21.58
C ARG A 62 -32.60 -13.08 -21.88
N CYS A 63 -32.22 -11.80 -22.00
CA CYS A 63 -33.18 -10.71 -22.20
C CYS A 63 -32.88 -9.77 -23.40
N ALA A 64 -31.80 -9.97 -24.16
CA ALA A 64 -31.52 -9.17 -25.35
C ALA A 64 -31.74 -10.02 -26.62
N PRO A 65 -32.76 -9.75 -27.45
CA PRO A 65 -33.00 -10.47 -28.68
C PRO A 65 -31.96 -10.01 -29.71
N PHE A 66 -30.87 -10.75 -29.84
CA PHE A 66 -29.93 -10.56 -30.94
C PHE A 66 -29.96 -11.82 -31.80
N PHE A 67 -30.47 -11.66 -33.01
CA PHE A 67 -30.59 -12.62 -34.11
C PHE A 67 -31.73 -13.65 -34.08
N MET A 68 -32.86 -13.25 -34.66
CA MET A 68 -33.77 -14.16 -35.36
C MET A 68 -34.26 -13.44 -36.62
N GLY A 69 -33.92 -13.99 -37.80
CA GLY A 69 -34.54 -13.69 -39.09
C GLY A 69 -34.02 -12.47 -39.82
#